data_AF-A0A819YP08-F1
#
_entry.id   AF-A0A819YP08-F1
#
_cell.length_a   1.000
_cell.length_b   1.000
_cell.length_c   1.000
_cell.angle_alpha   90.00
_cell.angle_beta   90.00
_cell.angle_gamma   90.00
#
_symmetry.space_group_name_H-M   'P 1'
#
loop_
_entity.id
_entity.type
_entity.pdbx_description
1 polymer ?
#
loop_
_entity_poly.entity_id
_entity_poly.type
_entity_poly.pdbx_seq_one_letter_code
_entity_poly.pdbx_strand_id
1 'polypeptide(L)'
;MFSPQIEWYCAQCESVPTDRRKYCADCDSMLTWTCTGSGKSDQRPWSEWKRTDASCIQHTGHDVEPVQELYSMCEEPLINYCSHRNKLHASSTTTSCLSPMNLLVVTLWYLKHYHSERYIASELNFTQQGVNYFLSAVVDILHSFVYPAFVSLPADLPNRRTPREPQQHHKLIVDSTCIAIPEPHDSDQRKKFYHAKSPTNYAIKVQIACDFRHRIVHVSECYHGSIHDITVLRESGLLEHVEESVQIIGDKGYIGEEYIVTPRKRPHGRELTQEDKDFNRDINSAREAIENINRRLKSYAILRGVYRGPVDDFHKITKIIEVIAALYTLNLNKHPIRR
;
A
#
# COMPACT_ATOMS: atom_id res chain seq x y z
N MET A 1 -36.16 -17.10 14.69
CA MET A 1 -35.67 -16.06 13.76
C MET A 1 -35.68 -14.75 14.52
N PHE A 2 -34.52 -14.30 14.98
CA PHE A 2 -34.36 -12.97 15.56
C PHE A 2 -33.61 -12.13 14.52
N SER A 3 -34.22 -11.02 14.09
CA SER A 3 -33.56 -10.03 13.26
C SER A 3 -32.59 -9.23 14.12
N PRO A 4 -31.35 -8.96 13.69
CA PRO A 4 -30.45 -8.08 14.43
C PRO A 4 -31.04 -6.68 14.51
N GLN A 5 -31.19 -6.14 15.72
CA GLN A 5 -31.51 -4.73 15.93
C GLN A 5 -30.19 -3.99 16.14
N ILE A 6 -29.98 -2.91 15.37
CA ILE A 6 -28.88 -1.98 15.61
C ILE A 6 -29.35 -1.02 16.69
N GLU A 7 -28.78 -1.14 17.88
CA GLU A 7 -29.03 -0.24 19.00
C GLU A 7 -27.85 0.71 19.16
N TRP A 8 -28.16 2.00 19.26
CA TRP A 8 -27.19 3.03 19.62
C TRP A 8 -27.20 3.19 21.14
N TYR A 9 -26.06 3.46 21.77
CA TYR A 9 -25.96 3.77 23.19
C TYR A 9 -24.85 4.81 23.46
N CYS A 10 -24.99 5.64 24.50
CA CYS A 10 -23.87 6.49 24.99
C CYS A 10 -22.87 5.59 25.72
N ALA A 11 -21.63 5.47 25.23
CA ALA A 11 -20.58 4.71 25.92
C ALA A 11 -20.24 5.27 27.32
N GLN A 12 -20.65 6.51 27.61
CA GLN A 12 -20.32 7.22 28.83
C GLN A 12 -21.42 7.15 29.90
N CYS A 13 -22.69 7.01 29.52
CA CYS A 13 -23.81 6.90 30.47
C CYS A 13 -24.75 5.71 30.21
N GLU A 14 -24.43 4.86 29.25
CA GLU A 14 -25.17 3.66 28.84
C GLU A 14 -26.63 3.91 28.43
N SER A 15 -27.03 5.16 28.22
CA SER A 15 -28.40 5.49 27.82
C SER A 15 -28.65 5.13 26.35
N VAL A 16 -29.82 4.53 26.10
CA VAL A 16 -30.32 4.23 24.75
C VAL A 16 -31.11 5.46 24.27
N PRO A 17 -30.67 6.14 23.20
CA PRO A 17 -31.30 7.36 22.74
C PRO A 17 -32.68 7.05 22.15
N THR A 18 -33.68 7.81 22.58
CA THR A 18 -35.07 7.69 22.09
C THR A 18 -35.30 8.40 20.75
N ASP A 19 -34.28 9.04 20.18
CA ASP A 19 -34.34 9.86 18.95
C ASP A 19 -33.08 9.63 18.08
N ARG A 20 -33.16 9.83 16.75
CA ARG A 20 -32.09 9.56 15.76
C ARG A 20 -30.94 10.59 15.78
N ARG A 21 -30.59 11.13 16.94
CA ARG A 21 -29.49 12.11 17.06
C ARG A 21 -28.15 11.39 17.04
N LYS A 22 -27.08 12.09 16.64
CA LYS A 22 -25.70 11.57 16.65
C LYS A 22 -24.99 11.73 18.01
N TYR A 23 -25.64 12.42 18.94
CA TYR A 23 -25.13 12.76 20.28
C TYR A 23 -26.17 12.39 21.32
N CYS A 24 -25.71 11.96 22.49
CA CYS A 24 -26.59 11.68 23.61
C CYS A 24 -26.98 12.96 24.34
N ALA A 25 -28.28 13.13 24.59
CA ALA A 25 -28.82 14.32 25.24
C ALA A 25 -28.40 14.48 26.71
N ASP A 26 -27.98 13.39 27.37
CA ASP A 26 -27.62 13.37 28.79
C ASP A 26 -26.14 13.71 29.02
N CYS A 27 -25.26 13.25 28.12
CA CYS A 27 -23.81 13.27 28.27
C CYS A 27 -23.11 14.18 27.23
N ASP A 28 -23.84 14.70 26.23
CA ASP A 28 -23.34 15.40 25.02
C ASP A 28 -22.21 14.66 24.28
N SER A 29 -22.06 13.36 24.56
CA SER A 29 -21.04 12.51 23.94
C SER A 29 -21.57 11.90 22.63
N MET A 30 -20.64 11.53 21.76
CA MET A 30 -20.95 10.82 20.53
C MET A 30 -21.50 9.42 20.86
N LEU A 31 -22.54 8.99 20.15
CA LEU A 31 -23.16 7.68 20.37
C LEU A 31 -22.34 6.57 19.71
N THR A 32 -22.20 5.45 20.42
CA THR A 32 -21.61 4.21 19.92
C THR A 32 -22.70 3.23 19.51
N TRP A 33 -22.43 2.39 18.52
CA TRP A 33 -23.36 1.36 18.07
C TRP A 33 -22.97 -0.02 18.60
N THR A 34 -23.98 -0.81 18.95
CA THR A 34 -23.86 -2.27 19.13
C THR A 34 -24.96 -2.95 18.34
N CYS A 35 -24.60 -4.01 17.62
CA CYS A 35 -25.58 -4.88 16.99
C CYS A 35 -26.03 -5.89 18.05
N THR A 36 -27.19 -5.67 18.65
CA THR A 36 -27.78 -6.59 19.63
C THR A 36 -28.80 -7.46 18.91
N GLY A 37 -28.33 -8.59 18.36
CA GLY A 37 -29.24 -9.59 17.80
C GLY A 37 -28.65 -10.61 16.83
N SER A 38 -27.50 -11.20 17.14
CA SER A 38 -27.24 -12.62 16.82
C SER A 38 -26.18 -13.17 17.74
N GLY A 39 -26.62 -13.74 18.88
CA GLY A 39 -25.73 -14.58 19.67
C GLY A 39 -25.15 -15.70 18.80
N LYS A 40 -23.87 -15.54 18.41
CA LYS A 40 -22.87 -16.52 17.93
C LYS A 40 -21.93 -16.04 16.78
N SER A 41 -21.62 -14.75 16.57
CA SER A 41 -20.60 -14.38 15.53
C SER A 41 -19.95 -12.98 15.57
N ASP A 42 -20.41 -12.06 16.43
CA ASP A 42 -20.46 -10.62 16.12
C ASP A 42 -19.16 -9.79 16.03
N GLN A 43 -17.94 -10.35 15.95
CA GLN A 43 -16.70 -9.54 15.82
C GLN A 43 -15.55 -10.15 14.99
N ARG A 44 -15.79 -11.17 14.16
CA ARG A 44 -14.74 -11.77 13.32
C ARG A 44 -14.59 -11.00 12.00
N PRO A 45 -13.37 -10.86 11.44
CA PRO A 45 -12.14 -11.56 11.83
C PRO A 45 -11.29 -10.93 12.95
N TRP A 46 -11.41 -9.63 13.25
CA TRP A 46 -10.45 -8.94 14.14
C TRP A 46 -10.36 -9.50 15.55
N SER A 47 -11.50 -9.85 16.17
CA SER A 47 -11.53 -10.45 17.51
C SER A 47 -10.72 -11.74 17.65
N GLU A 48 -10.50 -12.45 16.54
CA GLU A 48 -9.68 -13.66 16.50
C GLU A 48 -8.24 -13.36 16.13
N TRP A 49 -8.02 -12.53 15.11
CA TRP A 49 -6.68 -12.26 14.59
C TRP A 49 -5.83 -11.43 15.55
N LYS A 50 -6.44 -10.60 16.40
CA LYS A 50 -5.72 -9.78 17.39
C LYS A 50 -5.22 -10.54 18.62
N ARG A 51 -5.51 -11.84 18.74
CA ARG A 51 -5.19 -12.63 19.95
C ARG A 51 -3.69 -12.71 20.22
N THR A 52 -2.87 -12.70 19.17
CA THR A 52 -1.40 -12.69 19.25
C THR A 52 -0.85 -11.93 18.05
N ASP A 53 0.33 -11.33 18.19
CA ASP A 53 1.02 -10.72 17.04
C ASP A 53 1.30 -11.73 15.93
N ALA A 54 1.66 -12.97 16.27
CA ALA A 54 1.87 -14.02 15.28
C ALA A 54 0.62 -14.28 14.42
N SER A 55 -0.57 -14.34 15.04
CA SER A 55 -1.83 -14.50 14.31
C SER A 55 -2.16 -13.26 13.47
N CYS A 56 -1.95 -12.06 14.03
CA CYS A 56 -2.20 -10.82 13.30
C CYS A 56 -1.28 -10.71 12.07
N ILE A 57 0.03 -10.94 12.24
CA ILE A 57 1.02 -10.95 11.16
C ILE A 57 0.66 -11.98 10.09
N GLN A 58 0.23 -13.17 10.50
CA GLN A 58 -0.16 -14.21 9.55
C GLN A 58 -1.28 -13.73 8.62
N HIS A 59 -2.27 -13.00 9.13
CA HIS A 59 -3.41 -12.55 8.33
C HIS A 59 -3.15 -11.21 7.62
N THR A 60 -2.64 -10.20 8.32
CA THR A 60 -2.52 -8.83 7.82
C THR A 60 -1.11 -8.51 7.30
N GLY A 61 -0.10 -9.24 7.76
CA GLY A 61 1.31 -8.89 7.55
C GLY A 61 1.87 -7.89 8.58
N HIS A 62 1.11 -7.59 9.63
CA HIS A 62 1.42 -6.57 10.64
C HIS A 62 1.12 -7.07 12.05
N ASP A 63 1.89 -6.60 13.04
CA ASP A 63 1.57 -6.78 14.47
C ASP A 63 0.23 -6.12 14.83
N VAL A 64 -0.28 -6.36 16.05
CA VAL A 64 -1.55 -5.79 16.50
C VAL A 64 -1.49 -4.27 16.59
N GLU A 65 -0.40 -3.72 17.13
CA GLU A 65 -0.25 -2.28 17.37
C GLU A 65 -0.26 -1.45 16.06
N PRO A 66 0.52 -1.78 15.00
CA PRO A 66 0.41 -1.11 13.70
C PRO A 66 -0.99 -1.17 13.08
N VAL A 67 -1.73 -2.27 13.25
CA VAL A 67 -3.11 -2.37 12.75
C VAL A 67 -4.04 -1.41 13.51
N GLN A 68 -3.84 -1.25 14.82
CA GLN A 68 -4.59 -0.28 15.61
C GLN A 68 -4.24 1.16 15.24
N GLU A 69 -2.96 1.45 14.99
CA GLU A 69 -2.50 2.76 14.51
C GLU A 69 -3.17 3.11 13.17
N LEU A 70 -3.14 2.18 12.20
CA LEU A 70 -3.84 2.33 10.92
C LEU A 70 -5.34 2.58 11.11
N TYR A 71 -5.97 1.86 12.03
CA TYR A 71 -7.38 2.05 12.33
C TYR A 71 -7.63 3.45 12.89
N SER A 72 -6.84 3.93 13.86
CA SER A 72 -6.99 5.27 14.41
C SER A 72 -6.85 6.36 13.36
N MET A 73 -5.97 6.18 12.37
CA MET A 73 -5.83 7.12 11.24
C MET A 73 -7.03 7.13 10.28
N CYS A 74 -7.80 6.05 10.24
CA CYS A 74 -8.90 5.85 9.29
C CYS A 74 -10.26 5.65 9.98
N GLU A 75 -10.36 5.86 11.29
CA GLU A 75 -11.53 5.47 12.07
C GLU A 75 -12.79 6.20 11.59
N GLU A 76 -12.71 7.53 11.52
CA GLU A 76 -13.83 8.37 11.09
C GLU A 76 -14.29 8.07 9.66
N PRO A 77 -13.43 8.02 8.62
CA PRO A 77 -13.87 7.68 7.27
C PRO A 77 -14.41 6.24 7.15
N LEU A 78 -13.89 5.27 7.91
CA LEU A 78 -14.44 3.91 7.95
C LEU A 78 -15.83 3.86 8.59
N ILE A 79 -16.04 4.57 9.71
CA ILE A 79 -17.36 4.72 10.36
C ILE A 79 -18.35 5.39 9.40
N ASN A 80 -17.92 6.44 8.71
CA ASN A 80 -18.72 7.14 7.72
C ASN A 80 -19.11 6.20 6.56
N TYR A 81 -18.18 5.41 6.03
CA TYR A 81 -18.47 4.41 5.01
C TYR A 81 -19.52 3.39 5.47
N CYS A 82 -19.35 2.79 6.65
CA CYS A 82 -20.32 1.86 7.24
C CYS A 82 -21.71 2.50 7.38
N SER A 83 -21.76 3.74 7.87
CA SER A 83 -23.00 4.49 8.07
C SER A 83 -23.74 4.74 6.76
N HIS A 84 -23.03 5.13 5.69
CA HIS A 84 -23.63 5.34 4.37
C HIS A 84 -24.13 4.02 3.76
N ARG A 85 -23.34 2.95 3.85
CA ARG A 85 -23.73 1.63 3.36
C ARG A 85 -24.99 1.12 4.05
N ASN A 86 -25.08 1.27 5.37
CA ASN A 86 -26.26 0.85 6.14
C ASN A 86 -27.52 1.63 5.74
N LYS A 87 -27.40 2.93 5.44
CA LYS A 87 -28.53 3.72 4.92
C LYS A 87 -29.03 3.22 3.57
N LEU A 88 -28.11 2.88 2.65
CA LEU A 88 -28.47 2.37 1.32
C LEU A 88 -29.18 1.01 1.39
N HIS A 89 -28.85 0.18 2.39
CA HIS A 89 -29.40 -1.15 2.57
C HIS A 89 -30.41 -1.26 3.72
N ALA A 90 -30.94 -0.14 4.21
CA ALA A 90 -31.82 -0.10 5.39
C ALA A 90 -33.11 -0.95 5.24
N SER A 91 -33.54 -1.21 4.00
CA SER A 91 -34.70 -2.06 3.68
C SER A 91 -34.36 -3.54 3.52
N SER A 92 -33.07 -3.92 3.52
CA SER A 92 -32.61 -5.29 3.32
C SER A 92 -32.33 -5.98 4.65
N THR A 93 -33.09 -7.03 4.96
CA THR A 93 -32.88 -7.88 6.15
C THR A 93 -31.76 -8.91 5.97
N THR A 94 -31.13 -8.98 4.80
CA THR A 94 -30.14 -10.00 4.42
C THR A 94 -28.73 -9.47 4.17
N THR A 95 -28.51 -8.16 4.39
CA THR A 95 -27.20 -7.55 4.12
C THR A 95 -26.24 -7.81 5.27
N SER A 96 -25.22 -8.65 5.03
CA SER A 96 -24.09 -8.81 5.94
C SER A 96 -23.38 -7.47 6.17
N CYS A 97 -22.99 -7.19 7.42
CA CYS A 97 -22.26 -5.98 7.79
C CYS A 97 -20.93 -6.34 8.46
N LEU A 98 -19.93 -5.50 8.27
CA LEU A 98 -18.65 -5.60 8.97
C LEU A 98 -18.47 -4.33 9.80
N SER A 99 -17.82 -4.48 10.96
CA SER A 99 -17.36 -3.31 11.71
C SER A 99 -16.29 -2.54 10.92
N PRO A 100 -16.11 -1.24 11.18
CA PRO A 100 -15.03 -0.44 10.61
C PRO A 100 -13.66 -1.12 10.68
N MET A 101 -13.32 -1.68 11.84
CA MET A 101 -12.07 -2.43 12.02
C MET A 101 -12.01 -3.70 11.15
N ASN A 102 -13.11 -4.45 11.03
CA ASN A 102 -13.15 -5.64 10.17
C ASN A 102 -13.03 -5.31 8.68
N LEU A 103 -13.55 -4.17 8.23
CA LEU A 103 -13.31 -3.69 6.87
C LEU A 103 -11.82 -3.46 6.62
N LEU A 104 -11.13 -2.80 7.56
CA LEU A 104 -9.69 -2.59 7.49
C LEU A 104 -8.93 -3.92 7.43
N VAL A 105 -9.11 -4.80 8.41
CA VAL A 105 -8.29 -6.02 8.49
C VAL A 105 -8.56 -7.02 7.38
N VAL A 106 -9.81 -7.09 6.86
CA VAL A 106 -10.12 -7.90 5.68
C VAL A 106 -9.44 -7.33 4.43
N THR A 107 -9.34 -6.01 4.33
CA THR A 107 -8.62 -5.36 3.22
C THR A 107 -7.11 -5.63 3.32
N LEU A 108 -6.52 -5.53 4.51
CA LEU A 108 -5.11 -5.91 4.73
C LEU A 108 -4.86 -7.39 4.39
N TRP A 109 -5.77 -8.28 4.78
CA TRP A 109 -5.72 -9.70 4.44
C TRP A 109 -5.81 -9.94 2.93
N TYR A 110 -6.68 -9.20 2.23
CA TYR A 110 -6.74 -9.21 0.77
C TYR A 110 -5.43 -8.74 0.13
N LEU A 111 -4.84 -7.63 0.57
CA LEU A 111 -3.57 -7.14 0.03
C LEU A 111 -2.43 -8.15 0.28
N LYS A 112 -2.38 -8.73 1.49
CA LYS A 112 -1.32 -9.63 1.92
C LYS A 112 -1.35 -10.96 1.17
N HIS A 113 -2.51 -11.59 1.08
CA HIS A 113 -2.66 -12.96 0.55
C HIS A 113 -3.28 -13.03 -0.84
N TYR A 114 -3.90 -11.94 -1.28
CA TYR A 114 -4.55 -11.84 -2.58
C TYR A 114 -5.55 -12.97 -2.83
N HIS A 115 -6.38 -13.25 -1.83
CA HIS A 115 -7.52 -14.14 -2.01
C HIS A 115 -8.47 -13.61 -3.10
N SER A 116 -9.22 -14.51 -3.75
CA SER A 116 -10.24 -14.07 -4.69
C SER A 116 -11.38 -13.39 -3.94
N GLU A 117 -12.00 -12.38 -4.55
CA GLU A 117 -13.18 -11.71 -3.97
C GLU A 117 -14.30 -12.72 -3.69
N ARG A 118 -14.44 -13.76 -4.52
CA ARG A 118 -15.40 -14.86 -4.32
C ARG A 118 -15.12 -15.65 -3.04
N TYR A 119 -13.86 -15.93 -2.75
CA TYR A 119 -13.46 -16.65 -1.54
C TYR A 119 -13.73 -15.80 -0.29
N ILE A 120 -13.37 -14.51 -0.32
CA ILE A 120 -13.68 -13.59 0.78
C ILE A 120 -15.19 -13.46 0.97
N ALA A 121 -15.94 -13.41 -0.14
CA ALA A 121 -17.39 -13.36 -0.13
C ALA A 121 -18.02 -14.60 0.53
N SER A 122 -17.54 -15.80 0.20
CA SER A 122 -18.01 -17.04 0.84
C SER A 122 -17.66 -17.09 2.32
N GLU A 123 -16.45 -16.67 2.70
CA GLU A 123 -15.97 -16.72 4.09
C GLU A 123 -16.76 -15.77 5.00
N LEU A 124 -17.12 -14.59 4.49
CA LEU A 124 -17.75 -13.52 5.26
C LEU A 124 -19.25 -13.38 4.98
N ASN A 125 -19.85 -14.31 4.22
CA ASN A 125 -21.24 -14.27 3.78
C ASN A 125 -21.63 -12.96 3.06
N PHE A 126 -20.77 -12.48 2.16
CA PHE A 126 -21.04 -11.34 1.28
C PHE A 126 -21.31 -11.79 -0.16
N THR A 127 -21.79 -10.88 -0.99
CA THR A 127 -21.70 -11.04 -2.45
C THR A 127 -20.30 -10.67 -2.92
N GLN A 128 -19.85 -11.26 -4.04
CA GLN A 128 -18.56 -10.88 -4.66
C GLN A 128 -18.50 -9.36 -4.94
N GLN A 129 -19.59 -8.80 -5.46
CA GLN A 129 -19.70 -7.38 -5.74
C GLN A 129 -19.60 -6.52 -4.47
N GLY A 130 -20.23 -6.95 -3.37
CA GLY A 130 -20.11 -6.29 -2.08
C GLY A 130 -18.66 -6.26 -1.56
N VAL A 131 -17.91 -7.35 -1.78
CA VAL A 131 -16.48 -7.43 -1.46
C VAL A 131 -15.67 -6.46 -2.30
N ASN A 132 -15.85 -6.47 -3.62
CA ASN A 132 -15.16 -5.56 -4.53
C ASN A 132 -15.38 -4.08 -4.14
N TYR A 133 -16.61 -3.71 -3.79
CA TYR A 133 -16.94 -2.34 -3.39
C TYR A 133 -16.26 -1.92 -2.10
N PHE A 134 -16.31 -2.73 -1.04
CA PHE A 134 -15.68 -2.32 0.21
C PHE A 134 -14.15 -2.36 0.12
N LEU A 135 -13.56 -3.34 -0.59
CA LEU A 135 -12.12 -3.39 -0.78
C LEU A 135 -11.62 -2.13 -1.50
N SER A 136 -12.32 -1.71 -2.55
CA SER A 136 -11.97 -0.49 -3.29
C SER A 136 -12.11 0.74 -2.39
N ALA A 137 -13.21 0.87 -1.65
CA ALA A 137 -13.43 2.01 -0.75
C ALA A 137 -12.40 2.08 0.39
N VAL A 138 -12.04 0.95 1.00
CA VAL A 138 -11.04 0.92 2.07
C VAL A 138 -9.64 1.23 1.53
N VAL A 139 -9.29 0.78 0.32
CA VAL A 139 -8.04 1.19 -0.35
C VAL A 139 -8.02 2.69 -0.59
N ASP A 140 -9.13 3.29 -1.03
CA ASP A 140 -9.21 4.75 -1.21
C ASP A 140 -9.05 5.51 0.13
N ILE A 141 -9.63 4.99 1.22
CA ILE A 141 -9.46 5.54 2.56
C ILE A 141 -7.99 5.43 3.01
N LEU A 142 -7.39 4.25 2.90
CA LEU A 142 -5.98 4.06 3.25
C LEU A 142 -5.07 4.98 2.42
N HIS A 143 -5.33 5.10 1.12
CA HIS A 143 -4.58 6.00 0.26
C HIS A 143 -4.74 7.47 0.71
N SER A 144 -5.93 7.91 1.09
CA SER A 144 -6.17 9.31 1.45
C SER A 144 -5.60 9.70 2.81
N PHE A 145 -5.58 8.77 3.77
CA PHE A 145 -5.25 9.07 5.18
C PHE A 145 -3.91 8.47 5.66
N VAL A 146 -3.50 7.34 5.10
CA VAL A 146 -2.28 6.62 5.52
C VAL A 146 -1.10 6.97 4.63
N TYR A 147 -1.26 6.94 3.31
CA TYR A 147 -0.14 7.15 2.39
C TYR A 147 0.60 8.49 2.59
N PRO A 148 -0.08 9.66 2.68
CA PRO A 148 0.59 10.96 2.90
C PRO A 148 1.34 11.07 4.23
N ALA A 149 0.96 10.26 5.23
CA ALA A 149 1.61 10.28 6.54
C ALA A 149 2.93 9.49 6.59
N PHE A 150 3.12 8.54 5.65
CA PHE A 150 4.26 7.61 5.67
C PHE A 150 5.19 7.73 4.47
N VAL A 151 4.76 8.36 3.38
CA VAL A 151 5.59 8.64 2.22
C VAL A 151 5.63 10.15 2.03
N SER A 152 6.80 10.73 2.27
CA SER A 152 7.04 12.17 2.08
C SER A 152 7.97 12.36 0.90
N LEU A 153 7.65 13.33 0.06
CA LEU A 153 8.45 13.68 -1.11
C LEU A 153 9.85 14.12 -0.67
N PRO A 154 10.87 14.00 -1.54
CA PRO A 154 12.23 14.39 -1.20
C PRO A 154 12.33 15.83 -0.69
N ALA A 155 11.55 16.76 -1.24
CA ALA A 155 11.49 18.16 -0.81
C ALA A 155 10.96 18.36 0.62
N ASP A 156 10.13 17.45 1.11
CA ASP A 156 9.52 17.48 2.45
C ASP A 156 10.36 16.73 3.48
N LEU A 157 11.43 16.05 3.06
CA LEU A 157 12.35 15.41 4.00
C LEU A 157 12.98 16.51 4.86
N PRO A 158 12.97 16.37 6.20
CA PRO A 158 13.63 17.33 7.05
C PRO A 158 15.09 17.38 6.62
N ASN A 159 15.51 18.55 6.12
CA ASN A 159 16.90 18.95 5.99
C ASN A 159 17.50 18.91 7.39
N ARG A 160 17.82 17.72 7.91
CA ARG A 160 18.50 17.57 9.19
C ARG A 160 19.93 18.00 8.91
N ARG A 161 20.14 19.32 8.95
CA ARG A 161 21.43 19.98 9.11
C ARG A 161 21.99 19.51 10.44
N THR A 162 22.56 18.31 10.49
CA THR A 162 23.41 17.90 11.60
C THR A 162 24.73 18.64 11.43
N PRO A 163 25.14 19.53 12.36
CA PRO A 163 26.31 20.41 12.19
C PRO A 163 27.67 19.70 12.09
N ARG A 164 27.72 18.37 12.00
CA ARG A 164 28.94 17.55 12.15
C ARG A 164 29.15 16.50 11.06
N GLU A 165 28.31 16.44 10.03
CA GLU A 165 28.55 15.52 8.92
C GLU A 165 28.79 16.33 7.64
N PRO A 166 29.83 15.99 6.84
CA PRO A 166 30.07 16.64 5.56
C PRO A 166 28.81 16.51 4.71
N GLN A 167 28.54 17.49 3.85
CA GLN A 167 27.39 17.52 2.94
C GLN A 167 27.19 16.14 2.29
N GLN A 168 26.33 15.31 2.88
CA GLN A 168 25.84 14.14 2.19
C GLN A 168 24.81 14.74 1.25
N HIS A 169 25.20 15.03 0.02
CA HIS A 169 24.25 15.15 -1.08
C HIS A 169 23.23 14.03 -0.84
N HIS A 170 21.97 14.37 -0.58
CA HIS A 170 20.93 13.36 -0.42
C HIS A 170 21.07 12.49 -1.66
N LYS A 171 21.36 11.20 -1.48
CA LYS A 171 21.33 10.30 -2.63
C LYS A 171 20.07 9.49 -2.55
N LEU A 172 19.28 9.63 -3.60
CA LEU A 172 18.10 8.83 -3.82
C LEU A 172 18.50 7.61 -4.63
N ILE A 173 17.83 6.51 -4.39
CA ILE A 173 18.00 5.29 -5.17
C ILE A 173 16.68 5.03 -5.85
N VAL A 174 16.72 4.84 -7.18
CA VAL A 174 15.55 4.54 -7.99
C VAL A 174 15.67 3.14 -8.58
N ASP A 175 14.55 2.43 -8.58
CA ASP A 175 14.42 1.16 -9.29
C ASP A 175 12.98 0.98 -9.73
N SER A 176 12.78 0.30 -10.86
CA SER A 176 11.45 -0.07 -11.32
C SER A 176 11.12 -1.49 -10.87
N THR A 177 9.86 -1.71 -10.52
CA THR A 177 9.33 -3.05 -10.27
C THR A 177 8.11 -3.29 -11.14
N CYS A 178 7.92 -4.56 -11.52
CA CYS A 178 6.89 -4.97 -12.46
C CYS A 178 5.89 -5.90 -11.77
N ILE A 179 4.59 -5.67 -11.98
CA ILE A 179 3.51 -6.52 -11.49
C ILE A 179 2.97 -7.30 -12.69
N ALA A 180 2.99 -8.63 -12.61
CA ALA A 180 2.57 -9.48 -13.70
C ALA A 180 1.07 -9.30 -13.97
N ILE A 181 0.68 -9.29 -15.25
CA ILE A 181 -0.73 -9.28 -15.66
C ILE A 181 -1.03 -10.49 -16.56
N PRO A 182 -2.30 -10.90 -16.72
CA PRO A 182 -2.69 -11.89 -17.73
C PRO A 182 -2.30 -11.38 -19.12
N GLU A 183 -2.15 -12.30 -20.07
CA GLU A 183 -1.98 -11.91 -21.48
C GLU A 183 -3.16 -11.02 -21.92
N PRO A 184 -2.90 -9.79 -22.39
CA PRO A 184 -3.95 -8.96 -22.96
C PRO A 184 -4.58 -9.61 -24.19
N HIS A 185 -5.89 -9.42 -24.37
CA HIS A 185 -6.62 -10.05 -25.48
C HIS A 185 -6.23 -9.48 -26.85
N ASP A 186 -6.04 -8.16 -26.96
CA ASP A 186 -5.74 -7.50 -28.22
C ASP A 186 -4.21 -7.38 -28.48
N SER A 187 -3.83 -7.30 -29.75
CA SER A 187 -2.43 -7.25 -30.17
C SER A 187 -1.70 -5.97 -29.72
N ASP A 188 -2.41 -4.84 -29.60
CA ASP A 188 -1.77 -3.57 -29.31
C ASP A 188 -1.49 -3.43 -27.82
N GLN A 189 -2.41 -3.87 -26.96
CA GLN A 189 -2.15 -3.99 -25.52
C GLN A 189 -1.04 -5.00 -25.24
N ARG A 190 -0.95 -6.12 -25.97
CA ARG A 190 0.18 -7.06 -25.83
C ARG A 190 1.52 -6.40 -26.08
N LYS A 191 1.65 -5.52 -27.09
CA LYS A 191 2.88 -4.76 -27.33
C LYS A 191 3.16 -3.79 -26.19
N LYS A 192 2.15 -3.04 -25.74
CA LYS A 192 2.31 -2.05 -24.66
C LYS A 192 2.75 -2.71 -23.36
N PHE A 193 2.10 -3.78 -22.95
CA PHE A 193 2.39 -4.44 -21.67
C PHE A 193 3.54 -5.44 -21.72
N TYR A 194 4.15 -5.68 -22.89
CA TYR A 194 5.21 -6.67 -23.02
C TYR A 194 6.39 -6.38 -22.08
N HIS A 195 6.75 -7.37 -21.28
CA HIS A 195 7.88 -7.35 -20.38
C HIS A 195 8.45 -8.76 -20.23
N ALA A 196 9.52 -9.05 -20.96
CA ALA A 196 10.10 -10.41 -21.05
C ALA A 196 10.54 -11.03 -19.72
N LYS A 197 10.82 -10.20 -18.69
CA LYS A 197 11.22 -10.69 -17.36
C LYS A 197 10.01 -11.02 -16.47
N SER A 198 8.78 -10.73 -16.92
CA SER A 198 7.56 -11.06 -16.19
C SER A 198 7.22 -12.54 -16.37
N PRO A 199 6.71 -13.25 -15.35
CA PRO A 199 6.27 -14.65 -15.46
C PRO A 199 5.26 -14.92 -16.60
N THR A 200 4.47 -13.90 -16.96
CA THR A 200 3.48 -13.99 -18.05
C THR A 200 3.95 -13.33 -19.34
N ASN A 201 5.18 -12.80 -19.40
CA ASN A 201 5.68 -11.87 -20.43
C ASN A 201 4.93 -10.52 -20.51
N TYR A 202 4.01 -10.25 -19.59
CA TYR A 202 3.27 -8.98 -19.55
C TYR A 202 3.28 -8.41 -18.14
N ALA A 203 3.45 -7.10 -18.02
CA ALA A 203 3.46 -6.45 -16.71
C ALA A 203 3.02 -4.99 -16.75
N ILE A 204 2.54 -4.52 -15.61
CA ILE A 204 2.45 -3.10 -15.25
C ILE A 204 3.74 -2.73 -14.53
N LYS A 205 4.34 -1.60 -14.90
CA LYS A 205 5.59 -1.10 -14.34
C LYS A 205 5.32 0.07 -13.38
N VAL A 206 6.03 0.11 -12.27
CA VAL A 206 6.03 1.25 -11.34
C VAL A 206 7.47 1.54 -10.92
N GLN A 207 7.81 2.82 -10.73
CA GLN A 207 9.10 3.23 -10.19
C GLN A 207 8.96 3.64 -8.73
N ILE A 208 9.96 3.24 -7.94
CA ILE A 208 10.04 3.58 -6.53
C ILE A 208 11.38 4.26 -6.30
N ALA A 209 11.35 5.36 -5.54
CA ALA A 209 12.55 6.01 -5.03
C ALA A 209 12.64 5.86 -3.51
N CYS A 210 13.85 5.62 -3.01
CA CYS A 210 14.11 5.55 -1.58
C CYS A 210 15.40 6.27 -1.19
N ASP A 211 15.58 6.50 0.10
CA ASP A 211 16.87 6.91 0.66
C ASP A 211 17.69 5.72 1.18
N PHE A 212 18.92 5.95 1.64
CA PHE A 212 19.79 4.92 2.25
C PHE A 212 19.31 4.40 3.60
N ARG A 213 18.27 5.01 4.17
CA ARG A 213 17.62 4.53 5.40
C ARG A 213 16.45 3.61 5.07
N HIS A 214 16.31 3.23 3.80
CA HIS A 214 15.25 2.39 3.26
C HIS A 214 13.85 3.03 3.36
N ARG A 215 13.78 4.35 3.50
CA ARG A 215 12.49 5.06 3.49
C ARG A 215 12.09 5.30 2.04
N ILE A 216 10.86 4.92 1.69
CA ILE A 216 10.28 5.26 0.39
C ILE A 216 9.94 6.75 0.41
N VAL A 217 10.40 7.47 -0.60
CA VAL A 217 10.21 8.92 -0.73
C VAL A 217 9.37 9.30 -1.94
N HIS A 218 9.18 8.36 -2.87
CA HIS A 218 8.37 8.56 -4.06
C HIS A 218 7.92 7.22 -4.64
N VAL A 219 6.67 7.17 -5.10
CA VAL A 219 6.10 6.09 -5.89
C VAL A 219 5.50 6.74 -7.13
N SER A 220 5.93 6.35 -8.32
CA SER A 220 5.36 6.90 -9.55
C SER A 220 3.95 6.36 -9.80
N GLU A 221 3.24 6.99 -10.74
CA GLU A 221 2.11 6.31 -11.38
C GLU A 221 2.55 5.00 -12.05
N CYS A 222 1.58 4.17 -12.39
CA CYS A 222 1.81 2.96 -13.17
C CYS A 222 1.99 3.25 -14.66
N TYR A 223 2.87 2.48 -15.30
CA TYR A 223 3.20 2.55 -16.71
C TYR A 223 3.03 1.17 -17.36
N HIS A 224 2.95 1.15 -18.69
CA HIS A 224 2.98 -0.10 -19.43
C HIS A 224 4.35 -0.78 -19.31
N GLY A 225 4.40 -2.12 -19.30
CA GLY A 225 5.62 -2.89 -19.10
C GLY A 225 6.73 -2.69 -20.13
N SER A 226 6.38 -2.24 -21.35
CA SER A 226 7.35 -1.96 -22.42
C SER A 226 8.10 -0.65 -22.27
N ILE A 227 7.62 0.29 -21.43
CA ILE A 227 8.23 1.60 -21.24
C ILE A 227 9.61 1.43 -20.59
N HIS A 228 10.64 2.09 -21.13
CA HIS A 228 11.99 2.04 -20.58
C HIS A 228 12.09 2.73 -19.21
N ASP A 229 12.96 2.22 -18.33
CA ASP A 229 13.07 2.73 -16.95
C ASP A 229 13.47 4.21 -16.88
N ILE A 230 14.35 4.64 -17.79
CA ILE A 230 14.69 6.06 -17.96
C ILE A 230 13.50 6.93 -18.37
N THR A 231 12.61 6.43 -19.24
CA THR A 231 11.40 7.15 -19.64
C THR A 231 10.45 7.29 -18.45
N VAL A 232 10.28 6.21 -17.68
CA VAL A 232 9.48 6.27 -16.44
C VAL A 232 10.04 7.33 -15.49
N LEU A 233 11.36 7.40 -15.30
CA LEU A 233 11.94 8.42 -14.42
C LEU A 233 11.63 9.84 -14.88
N ARG A 234 11.81 10.13 -16.17
CA ARG A 234 11.54 11.45 -16.76
C ARG A 234 10.09 11.88 -16.57
N GLU A 235 9.17 10.93 -16.67
CA GLU A 235 7.73 11.17 -16.62
C GLU A 235 7.12 11.00 -15.22
N SER A 236 7.88 10.47 -14.26
CA SER A 236 7.36 10.11 -12.93
C SER A 236 7.02 11.30 -12.02
N GLY A 237 7.47 12.51 -12.36
CA GLY A 237 7.40 13.68 -11.48
C GLY A 237 8.45 13.71 -10.37
N LEU A 238 9.24 12.64 -10.16
CA LEU A 238 10.28 12.61 -9.11
C LEU A 238 11.26 13.77 -9.24
N LEU A 239 11.71 14.05 -10.46
CA LEU A 239 12.75 15.04 -10.74
C LEU A 239 12.31 16.48 -10.44
N GLU A 240 11.00 16.74 -10.44
CA GLU A 240 10.43 18.03 -10.07
C GLU A 240 10.57 18.33 -8.56
N HIS A 241 10.78 17.28 -7.76
CA HIS A 241 10.89 17.33 -6.30
C HIS A 241 12.33 17.19 -5.80
N VAL A 242 13.30 17.20 -6.72
CA VAL A 242 14.70 16.90 -6.42
C VAL A 242 15.55 18.12 -6.79
N GLU A 243 16.29 18.67 -5.82
CA GLU A 243 17.25 19.75 -6.10
C GLU A 243 18.39 19.22 -6.97
N GLU A 244 18.99 20.08 -7.80
CA GLU A 244 20.15 19.73 -8.66
C GLU A 244 21.34 19.15 -7.87
N SER A 245 21.42 19.42 -6.56
CA SER A 245 22.47 18.92 -5.67
C SER A 245 22.29 17.46 -5.23
N VAL A 246 21.10 16.87 -5.46
CA VAL A 246 20.76 15.50 -5.07
C VAL A 246 21.26 14.54 -6.14
N GLN A 247 22.03 13.55 -5.73
CA GLN A 247 22.53 12.51 -6.62
C GLN A 247 21.52 11.37 -6.71
N ILE A 248 21.06 11.00 -7.90
CA ILE A 248 20.18 9.82 -8.05
C ILE A 248 21.04 8.61 -8.42
N ILE A 249 20.78 7.46 -7.80
CA ILE A 249 21.44 6.19 -8.10
C ILE A 249 20.44 5.27 -8.76
N GLY A 250 20.78 4.77 -9.94
CA GLY A 250 19.94 3.85 -10.70
C GLY A 250 20.72 2.64 -11.20
N ASP A 251 19.98 1.63 -11.66
CA ASP A 251 20.58 0.53 -12.41
C ASP A 251 21.03 0.98 -13.82
N LYS A 252 21.56 0.06 -14.63
CA LYS A 252 22.01 0.39 -15.99
C LYS A 252 20.88 0.74 -16.96
N GLY A 253 19.62 0.47 -16.62
CA GLY A 253 18.44 0.87 -17.37
C GLY A 253 18.18 2.38 -17.33
N TYR A 254 18.82 3.09 -16.40
CA TYR A 254 18.74 4.54 -16.24
C TYR A 254 19.89 5.30 -16.94
N ILE A 255 20.75 4.63 -17.70
CA ILE A 255 21.81 5.31 -18.45
C ILE A 255 21.20 6.26 -19.49
N GLY A 256 21.59 7.54 -19.42
CA GLY A 256 21.13 8.58 -20.35
C GLY A 256 20.74 9.90 -19.68
N GLU A 257 20.76 9.97 -18.35
CA GLU A 257 20.60 11.22 -17.58
C GLU A 257 21.90 11.61 -16.87
N GLU A 258 22.20 12.91 -16.85
CA GLU A 258 23.45 13.44 -16.29
C GLU A 258 23.50 13.38 -14.75
N TYR A 259 22.34 13.52 -14.10
CA TYR A 259 22.21 13.50 -12.63
C TYR A 259 22.02 12.09 -12.04
N ILE A 260 22.04 11.05 -12.87
CA ILE A 260 21.95 9.65 -12.41
C ILE A 260 23.30 8.97 -12.48
N VAL A 261 23.68 8.41 -11.34
CA VAL A 261 24.86 7.58 -11.22
C VAL A 261 24.47 6.12 -11.35
N THR A 262 25.05 5.48 -12.36
CA THR A 262 24.82 4.07 -12.70
C THR A 262 26.15 3.31 -12.69
N PRO A 263 26.14 1.97 -12.50
CA PRO A 263 27.38 1.19 -12.57
C PRO A 263 28.06 1.32 -13.94
N ARG A 264 29.37 1.56 -13.94
CA ARG A 264 30.21 1.65 -15.14
C ARG A 264 30.11 0.35 -15.96
N LYS A 265 29.84 0.49 -17.27
CA LYS A 265 29.80 -0.64 -18.22
C LYS A 265 31.21 -1.08 -18.57
N ARG A 266 31.37 -2.38 -18.84
CA ARG A 266 32.62 -2.91 -19.41
C ARG A 266 32.84 -2.25 -20.78
N PRO A 267 33.98 -1.58 -21.01
CA PRO A 267 34.29 -1.00 -22.31
C PRO A 267 34.45 -2.09 -23.37
N HIS A 268 34.18 -1.76 -24.64
CA HIS A 268 34.33 -2.73 -25.72
C HIS A 268 35.80 -3.19 -25.83
N GLY A 269 36.01 -4.51 -25.82
CA GLY A 269 37.34 -5.12 -25.96
C GLY A 269 38.29 -4.90 -24.77
N ARG A 270 37.80 -4.41 -23.62
CA ARG A 270 38.64 -4.19 -22.42
C ARG A 270 37.97 -4.74 -21.16
N GLU A 271 38.78 -5.05 -20.16
CA GLU A 271 38.28 -5.38 -18.81
C GLU A 271 37.95 -4.11 -18.02
N LEU A 272 37.11 -4.27 -17.00
CA LEU A 272 36.91 -3.23 -15.99
C LEU A 272 38.22 -3.05 -15.20
N THR A 273 38.62 -1.80 -15.02
CA THR A 273 39.75 -1.47 -14.14
C THR A 273 39.39 -1.79 -12.69
N GLN A 274 40.38 -1.86 -11.80
CA GLN A 274 40.11 -2.05 -10.37
C GLN A 274 39.26 -0.90 -9.81
N GLU A 275 39.53 0.33 -10.25
CA GLU A 275 38.73 1.51 -9.89
C GLU A 275 37.26 1.38 -10.32
N ASP A 276 37.01 0.90 -11.55
CA ASP A 276 35.63 0.68 -12.02
C ASP A 276 34.91 -0.40 -11.21
N LYS A 277 35.64 -1.46 -10.80
CA LYS A 277 35.10 -2.53 -9.96
C LYS A 277 34.77 -2.02 -8.56
N ASP A 278 35.66 -1.21 -7.97
CA ASP A 278 35.46 -0.60 -6.67
C ASP A 278 34.26 0.35 -6.70
N PHE A 279 34.18 1.22 -7.71
CA PHE A 279 33.03 2.09 -7.93
C PHE A 279 31.72 1.31 -8.10
N ASN A 280 31.73 0.26 -8.93
CA ASN A 280 30.54 -0.58 -9.12
C ASN A 280 30.12 -1.31 -7.84
N ARG A 281 31.07 -1.73 -7.01
CA ARG A 281 30.78 -2.33 -5.71
C ARG A 281 30.04 -1.34 -4.80
N ASP A 282 30.51 -0.10 -4.74
CA ASP A 282 29.89 0.94 -3.90
C ASP A 282 28.47 1.29 -4.40
N ILE A 283 28.29 1.45 -5.71
CA ILE A 283 26.97 1.71 -6.31
C ILE A 283 26.02 0.52 -6.15
N ASN A 284 26.50 -0.72 -6.29
CA ASN A 284 25.65 -1.89 -6.10
C ASN A 284 25.26 -2.06 -4.63
N SER A 285 26.19 -1.82 -3.69
CA SER A 285 25.89 -1.85 -2.24
C SER A 285 24.84 -0.81 -1.87
N ALA A 286 24.91 0.39 -2.45
CA ALA A 286 23.86 1.39 -2.33
C ALA A 286 22.49 0.86 -2.80
N ARG A 287 22.45 0.23 -3.98
CA ARG A 287 21.21 -0.30 -4.59
C ARG A 287 20.58 -1.45 -3.81
N GLU A 288 21.30 -2.13 -2.93
CA GLU A 288 20.71 -3.15 -2.05
C GLU A 288 19.51 -2.61 -1.26
N ALA A 289 19.48 -1.32 -0.93
CA ALA A 289 18.36 -0.72 -0.21
C ALA A 289 17.03 -0.80 -0.98
N ILE A 290 17.02 -0.38 -2.25
CA ILE A 290 15.80 -0.41 -3.08
C ILE A 290 15.44 -1.85 -3.48
N GLU A 291 16.43 -2.72 -3.70
CA GLU A 291 16.19 -4.14 -3.97
C GLU A 291 15.53 -4.84 -2.76
N ASN A 292 15.95 -4.48 -1.54
CA ASN A 292 15.33 -4.93 -0.30
C ASN A 292 13.89 -4.42 -0.12
N ILE A 293 13.64 -3.15 -0.46
CA ILE A 293 12.29 -2.57 -0.47
C ILE A 293 11.41 -3.33 -1.45
N ASN A 294 11.82 -3.45 -2.72
CA ASN A 294 11.08 -4.15 -3.76
C ASN A 294 10.74 -5.59 -3.33
N ARG A 295 11.69 -6.31 -2.73
CA ARG A 295 11.45 -7.65 -2.18
C ARG A 295 10.38 -7.66 -1.07
N ARG A 296 10.39 -6.69 -0.15
CA ARG A 296 9.39 -6.58 0.93
C ARG A 296 8.01 -6.17 0.41
N LEU A 297 7.93 -5.27 -0.55
CA LEU A 297 6.67 -4.93 -1.25
C LEU A 297 6.09 -6.18 -1.94
N LYS A 298 6.94 -6.99 -2.58
CA LYS A 298 6.56 -8.30 -3.16
C LYS A 298 6.26 -9.40 -2.11
N SER A 299 6.33 -9.09 -0.81
CA SER A 299 5.76 -9.97 0.22
C SER A 299 4.22 -9.91 0.26
N TYR A 300 3.62 -8.87 -0.32
CA TYR A 300 2.18 -8.77 -0.56
C TYR A 300 1.84 -9.51 -1.85
N ALA A 301 1.00 -10.55 -1.74
CA ALA A 301 0.70 -11.44 -2.85
C ALA A 301 0.04 -10.72 -4.04
N ILE A 302 -0.63 -9.58 -3.81
CA ILE A 302 -1.20 -8.76 -4.88
C ILE A 302 -0.14 -8.18 -5.82
N LEU A 303 1.06 -7.87 -5.30
CA LEU A 303 2.18 -7.37 -6.10
C LEU A 303 3.05 -8.52 -6.65
N ARG A 304 3.11 -9.66 -5.96
CA ARG A 304 3.91 -10.82 -6.37
C ARG A 304 3.23 -11.68 -7.44
N GLY A 305 1.92 -11.86 -7.32
CA GLY A 305 1.12 -12.70 -8.22
C GLY A 305 0.78 -12.01 -9.53
N VAL A 306 -0.09 -12.66 -10.30
CA VAL A 306 -0.70 -12.07 -11.49
C VAL A 306 -1.87 -11.20 -11.06
N TYR A 307 -1.81 -9.90 -11.33
CA TYR A 307 -2.87 -8.94 -11.02
C TYR A 307 -4.13 -9.26 -11.84
N ARG A 308 -5.25 -9.45 -11.14
CA ARG A 308 -6.56 -9.87 -11.66
C ARG A 308 -7.56 -8.72 -11.82
N GLY A 309 -7.15 -7.49 -11.52
CA GLY A 309 -8.00 -6.32 -11.69
C GLY A 309 -7.94 -5.76 -13.12
N PRO A 310 -8.69 -4.68 -13.41
CA PRO A 310 -8.62 -4.00 -14.70
C PRO A 310 -7.21 -3.46 -14.95
N VAL A 311 -6.59 -3.86 -16.07
CA VAL A 311 -5.20 -3.51 -16.40
C VAL A 311 -5.05 -2.10 -16.99
N ASP A 312 -6.15 -1.52 -17.50
CA ASP A 312 -6.17 -0.16 -18.04
C ASP A 312 -6.45 0.90 -16.96
N ASP A 313 -6.79 0.48 -15.74
CA ASP A 313 -7.02 1.39 -14.60
C ASP A 313 -5.73 1.54 -13.78
N PHE A 314 -4.78 2.29 -14.33
CA PHE A 314 -3.51 2.58 -13.67
C PHE A 314 -3.68 3.32 -12.36
N HIS A 315 -4.70 4.16 -12.23
CA HIS A 315 -4.97 4.89 -11.00
C HIS A 315 -5.27 3.94 -9.83
N LYS A 316 -6.14 2.93 -10.05
CA LYS A 316 -6.48 1.96 -9.00
C LYS A 316 -5.28 1.13 -8.55
N ILE A 317 -4.46 0.63 -9.48
CA ILE A 317 -3.28 -0.16 -9.11
C ILE A 317 -2.19 0.71 -8.47
N THR A 318 -2.04 1.96 -8.89
CA THR A 318 -1.11 2.93 -8.27
C THR A 318 -1.47 3.13 -6.80
N LYS A 319 -2.74 3.41 -6.50
CA LYS A 319 -3.23 3.52 -5.10
C LYS A 319 -2.92 2.29 -4.26
N ILE A 320 -3.09 1.09 -4.82
CA ILE A 320 -2.75 -0.16 -4.12
C ILE A 320 -1.26 -0.21 -3.79
N ILE A 321 -0.39 0.15 -4.73
CA ILE A 321 1.06 0.16 -4.54
C ILE A 321 1.47 1.22 -3.50
N GLU A 322 0.90 2.42 -3.58
CA GLU A 322 1.13 3.53 -2.64
C GLU A 322 0.71 3.17 -1.21
N VAL A 323 -0.47 2.55 -1.05
CA VAL A 323 -0.91 2.00 0.24
C VAL A 323 0.08 0.96 0.74
N ILE A 324 0.53 0.03 -0.10
CA ILE A 324 1.50 -0.99 0.31
C ILE A 324 2.88 -0.37 0.65
N ALA A 325 3.28 0.70 -0.04
CA ALA A 325 4.48 1.47 0.30
C ALA A 325 4.37 2.14 1.68
N ALA A 326 3.20 2.70 2.00
CA ALA A 326 2.92 3.26 3.33
C ALA A 326 2.95 2.18 4.43
N LEU A 327 2.31 1.04 4.18
CA LEU A 327 2.32 -0.12 5.07
C LEU A 327 3.75 -0.68 5.27
N TYR A 328 4.58 -0.64 4.23
CA TYR A 328 6.00 -0.98 4.33
C TYR A 328 6.72 -0.04 5.30
N THR A 329 6.54 1.28 5.17
CA THR A 329 7.22 2.27 6.02
C THR A 329 6.78 2.14 7.48
N LEU A 330 5.48 1.95 7.72
CA LEU A 330 4.94 1.65 9.05
C LEU A 330 5.65 0.44 9.69
N ASN A 331 5.80 -0.65 8.93
CA ASN A 331 6.51 -1.84 9.40
C ASN A 331 8.02 -1.60 9.59
N LEU A 332 8.66 -0.78 8.76
CA LEU A 332 10.08 -0.45 8.90
C LEU A 332 10.37 0.31 10.19
N ASN A 333 9.45 1.19 10.62
CA ASN A 333 9.58 1.93 11.87
C ASN A 333 9.55 1.02 13.10
N LYS A 334 8.79 -0.09 13.04
CA LYS A 334 8.71 -1.10 14.11
C LYS A 334 9.80 -2.16 14.01
N HIS A 335 10.13 -2.58 12.79
CA HIS A 335 11.11 -3.61 12.49
C HIS A 335 12.20 -3.08 11.53
N PRO A 336 13.15 -2.27 12.04
CA PRO A 336 14.22 -1.72 11.23
C PRO A 336 15.06 -2.81 10.56
N ILE A 337 15.52 -2.53 9.34
CA ILE A 337 16.48 -3.41 8.66
C ILE A 337 17.81 -3.37 9.45
N ARG A 338 18.22 -4.52 9.98
CA ARG A 338 19.54 -4.68 10.59
C ARG A 338 20.59 -4.44 9.51
N ARG A 339 21.46 -3.45 9.73
CA ARG A 339 22.60 -3.13 8.86
C ARG A 339 23.71 -4.15 9.03
#